data_AF-A0A174U7F7-F1
#
_entry.id   AF-A0A174U7F7-F1
#
_cell.length_a   1.000
_cell.length_b   1.000
_cell.length_c   1.000
_cell.angle_alpha   90.00
_cell.angle_beta   90.00
_cell.angle_gamma   90.00
#
_symmetry.space_group_name_H-M   'P 1'
#
loop_
_entity.id
_entity.type
_entity.pdbx_description
1 polymer ?
#
loop_
_entity_poly.entity_id
_entity_poly.type
_entity_poly.pdbx_seq_one_letter_code
_entity_poly.pdbx_strand_id
1 'polypeptide(L)'
;MAAPHAALILGTLADALAWEDCSPTGQPSTCAVPCAWLAAEERHKSGRELIAAIIAAYEVYQRIALAVQPSEGRWREKGWGMQNWQIFAAIIPIAKLYGLDARKINQAIGMGCECSVIPTNFAAATMSDFSHYEYGYRDRDGFLIAKAVEKGIYNQRDALDDPRCYTGIVCGDESANGDDETKIHADESDRGWLTRELGTR
;
A
#
# COMPACT_ATOMS: atom_id res chain seq x y z
N MET A 1 -11.52 3.05 22.26
CA MET A 1 -11.72 2.26 21.03
C MET A 1 -10.36 1.70 20.62
N ALA A 2 -10.27 0.46 20.11
CA ALA A 2 -8.99 -0.07 19.64
C ALA A 2 -8.58 0.58 18.31
N ALA A 3 -7.27 0.74 18.08
CA ALA A 3 -6.73 1.45 16.91
C ALA A 3 -7.28 0.95 15.55
N PRO A 4 -7.40 -0.37 15.27
CA PRO A 4 -7.94 -0.84 13.98
C PRO A 4 -9.40 -0.40 13.71
N HIS A 5 -10.21 -0.29 14.76
CA HIS A 5 -11.60 0.17 14.62
C HIS A 5 -11.69 1.68 14.44
N ALA A 6 -10.84 2.44 15.14
CA ALA A 6 -10.73 3.88 14.93
C ALA A 6 -10.22 4.20 13.52
N ALA A 7 -9.25 3.42 13.02
CA ALA A 7 -8.68 3.55 11.69
C ALA A 7 -9.73 3.31 10.59
N LEU A 8 -10.58 2.28 10.75
CA LEU A 8 -11.71 2.04 9.85
C LEU A 8 -12.64 3.26 9.72
N ILE A 9 -12.99 3.87 10.86
CA ILE A 9 -13.91 5.01 10.90
C ILE A 9 -13.24 6.25 10.30
N LEU A 10 -12.02 6.56 10.74
CA LEU A 10 -11.32 7.78 10.31
C LEU A 10 -10.94 7.73 8.83
N GLY A 11 -10.45 6.60 8.32
CA GLY A 11 -10.15 6.43 6.90
C GLY A 11 -11.40 6.57 6.03
N THR A 12 -12.53 6.01 6.46
CA THR A 12 -13.82 6.19 5.74
C THR A 12 -14.27 7.65 5.75
N LEU A 13 -14.16 8.33 6.90
CA LEU A 13 -14.56 9.73 7.02
C LEU A 13 -13.63 10.69 6.28
N ALA A 14 -12.35 10.34 6.13
CA ALA A 14 -11.37 11.18 5.44
C ALA A 14 -11.74 11.41 3.98
N ASP A 15 -12.41 10.44 3.35
CA ASP A 15 -12.82 10.49 1.95
C ASP A 15 -14.34 10.64 1.73
N ALA A 16 -15.14 10.69 2.80
CA ALA A 16 -16.60 10.63 2.71
C ALA A 16 -17.25 11.72 1.84
N LEU A 17 -16.54 12.82 1.59
CA LEU A 17 -16.98 13.93 0.74
C LEU A 17 -16.10 14.11 -0.52
N ALA A 18 -15.08 13.28 -0.72
CA ALA A 18 -14.06 13.42 -1.77
C ALA A 18 -13.42 14.83 -1.81
N TRP A 19 -12.98 15.33 -0.63
CA TRP A 19 -12.44 16.69 -0.40
C TRP A 19 -11.00 16.72 0.15
N GLU A 20 -10.45 15.55 0.39
CA GLU A 20 -9.07 15.27 0.73
C GLU A 20 -8.07 15.72 -0.35
N ASP A 21 -6.79 15.48 -0.10
CA ASP A 21 -5.77 15.72 -1.12
C ASP A 21 -5.90 14.77 -2.32
N CYS A 22 -5.40 15.21 -3.47
CA CYS A 22 -5.34 14.37 -4.64
C CYS A 22 -3.99 14.57 -5.33
N SER A 23 -3.37 13.45 -5.67
CA SER A 23 -2.15 13.36 -6.47
C SER A 23 -2.44 12.56 -7.75
N PRO A 24 -1.57 12.61 -8.77
CA PRO A 24 -1.75 11.78 -9.97
C PRO A 24 -1.87 10.27 -9.68
N THR A 25 -1.42 9.83 -8.49
CA THR A 25 -1.47 8.43 -8.06
C THR A 25 -2.64 8.11 -7.11
N GLY A 26 -3.55 9.05 -6.85
CA GLY A 26 -4.67 8.89 -5.92
C GLY A 26 -4.62 9.80 -4.69
N GLN A 27 -5.34 9.43 -3.63
CA GLN A 27 -5.54 10.22 -2.41
C GLN A 27 -4.73 9.63 -1.22
N PRO A 28 -3.43 9.94 -1.07
CA PRO A 28 -2.61 9.38 0.01
C PRO A 28 -3.02 9.85 1.41
N SER A 29 -3.54 11.08 1.58
CA SER A 29 -3.86 11.62 2.91
C SER A 29 -4.90 10.81 3.67
N THR A 30 -5.84 10.20 2.94
CA THR A 30 -6.99 9.46 3.52
C THR A 30 -6.56 8.30 4.39
N CYS A 31 -5.37 7.75 4.14
CA CYS A 31 -4.78 6.69 4.96
C CYS A 31 -3.56 7.18 5.74
N ALA A 32 -2.69 7.95 5.11
CA ALA A 32 -1.43 8.37 5.72
C ALA A 32 -1.64 9.19 7.00
N VAL A 33 -2.59 10.13 7.00
CA VAL A 33 -2.84 11.01 8.14
C VAL A 33 -3.51 10.28 9.31
N PRO A 34 -4.67 9.60 9.15
CA PRO A 34 -5.32 8.93 10.27
C PRO A 34 -4.49 7.78 10.84
N CYS A 35 -3.83 6.97 10.00
CA CYS A 35 -2.97 5.89 10.48
C CYS A 35 -1.76 6.42 11.25
N ALA A 36 -1.11 7.49 10.77
CA ALA A 36 0.01 8.09 11.48
C ALA A 36 -0.45 8.69 12.82
N TRP A 37 -1.57 9.41 12.84
CA TRP A 37 -2.13 9.99 14.05
C TRP A 37 -2.40 8.90 15.10
N LEU A 38 -3.21 7.90 14.74
CA LEU A 38 -3.57 6.81 15.67
C LEU A 38 -2.33 6.04 16.17
N ALA A 39 -1.36 5.77 15.29
CA ALA A 39 -0.13 5.07 15.68
C ALA A 39 0.74 5.94 16.61
N ALA A 40 0.76 7.25 16.40
CA ALA A 40 1.48 8.18 17.26
C ALA A 40 0.84 8.27 18.64
N GLU A 41 -0.48 8.30 18.72
CA GLU A 41 -1.21 8.23 19.99
C GLU A 41 -0.93 6.91 20.73
N GLU A 42 -1.05 5.78 20.04
CA GLU A 42 -0.85 4.46 20.64
C GLU A 42 0.58 4.25 21.16
N ARG A 43 1.58 4.85 20.50
CA ARG A 43 3.00 4.72 20.86
C ARG A 43 3.55 5.94 21.60
N HIS A 44 2.71 6.88 21.99
CA HIS A 44 3.09 8.11 22.67
C HIS A 44 4.23 8.87 21.96
N LYS A 45 4.08 9.05 20.65
CA LYS A 45 5.10 9.66 19.78
C LYS A 45 4.95 11.17 19.71
N SER A 46 6.07 11.85 19.49
CA SER A 46 6.09 13.31 19.35
C SER A 46 5.48 13.77 18.03
N GLY A 47 5.04 15.04 17.97
CA GLY A 47 4.56 15.66 16.73
C GLY A 47 5.60 15.64 15.60
N ARG A 48 6.90 15.73 15.94
CA ARG A 48 8.00 15.59 14.98
C ARG A 48 8.04 14.19 14.37
N GLU A 49 7.90 13.15 15.19
CA GLU A 49 7.85 11.76 14.72
C GLU A 49 6.60 11.50 13.87
N LEU A 50 5.45 12.05 14.27
CA LEU A 50 4.21 11.99 13.50
C LEU A 50 4.38 12.57 12.09
N ILE A 51 4.88 13.81 11.97
CA ILE A 51 5.10 14.44 10.67
C ILE A 51 6.11 13.64 9.82
N ALA A 52 7.18 13.14 10.43
CA ALA A 52 8.16 12.31 9.73
C ALA A 52 7.58 10.97 9.25
N ALA A 53 6.56 10.44 9.92
CA ALA A 53 5.83 9.24 9.50
C ALA A 53 4.90 9.51 8.33
N ILE A 54 4.18 10.64 8.35
CA ILE A 54 3.34 11.07 7.23
C ILE A 54 4.21 11.28 5.98
N ILE A 55 5.34 11.98 6.09
CA ILE A 55 6.26 12.17 4.95
C ILE A 55 6.73 10.83 4.39
N ALA A 56 7.11 9.88 5.26
CA ALA A 56 7.53 8.55 4.81
C ALA A 56 6.42 7.78 4.10
N ALA A 57 5.17 7.92 4.57
CA ALA A 57 4.00 7.32 3.94
C ALA A 57 3.81 7.82 2.52
N TYR A 58 3.82 9.14 2.32
CA TYR A 58 3.72 9.77 1.00
C TYR A 58 4.85 9.32 0.10
N GLU A 59 6.09 9.39 0.57
CA GLU A 59 7.25 9.02 -0.23
C GLU A 59 7.14 7.58 -0.74
N VAL A 60 6.86 6.61 0.14
CA VAL A 60 6.78 5.20 -0.26
C VAL A 60 5.55 4.92 -1.12
N TYR A 61 4.38 5.46 -0.76
CA TYR A 61 3.15 5.31 -1.53
C TYR A 61 3.31 5.81 -2.96
N GLN A 62 3.82 7.03 -3.14
CA GLN A 62 3.99 7.65 -4.45
C GLN A 62 4.94 6.82 -5.32
N ARG A 63 6.05 6.37 -4.75
CA ARG A 63 7.05 5.54 -5.43
C ARG A 63 6.49 4.21 -5.89
N ILE A 64 5.77 3.50 -5.01
CA ILE A 64 5.13 2.24 -5.38
C ILE A 64 4.11 2.47 -6.48
N ALA A 65 3.23 3.46 -6.31
CA ALA A 65 2.19 3.76 -7.28
C ALA A 65 2.77 4.06 -8.67
N LEU A 66 3.78 4.94 -8.76
CA LEU A 66 4.44 5.27 -10.02
C LEU A 66 5.15 4.06 -10.66
N ALA A 67 5.60 3.10 -9.87
CA ALA A 67 6.20 1.87 -10.38
C ALA A 67 5.17 0.85 -10.90
N VAL A 68 3.90 0.92 -10.43
CA VAL A 68 2.85 -0.05 -10.77
C VAL A 68 1.74 0.51 -11.68
N GLN A 69 2.13 1.14 -12.78
CA GLN A 69 1.18 1.69 -13.76
C GLN A 69 0.80 0.63 -14.81
N PRO A 70 -0.50 0.42 -15.12
CA PRO A 70 -0.92 -0.48 -16.19
C PRO A 70 -0.69 0.15 -17.57
N SER A 71 -0.61 -0.68 -18.60
CA SER A 71 -0.69 -0.23 -19.99
C SER A 71 -2.05 0.43 -20.30
N GLU A 72 -2.09 1.27 -21.33
CA GLU A 72 -3.33 1.95 -21.74
C GLU A 72 -4.43 0.95 -22.17
N GLY A 73 -4.05 -0.14 -22.82
CA GLY A 73 -4.98 -1.21 -23.23
C GLY A 73 -5.62 -1.87 -22.01
N ARG A 74 -4.79 -2.27 -21.04
CA ARG A 74 -5.27 -2.88 -19.80
C ARG A 74 -6.16 -1.94 -18.99
N TRP A 75 -5.77 -0.68 -18.87
CA TRP A 75 -6.60 0.35 -18.24
C TRP A 75 -8.02 0.36 -18.83
N ARG A 76 -8.12 0.37 -20.17
CA ARG A 76 -9.40 0.46 -20.87
C ARG A 76 -10.25 -0.80 -20.72
N GLU A 77 -9.62 -1.97 -20.67
CA GLU A 77 -10.34 -3.27 -20.65
C GLU A 77 -10.63 -3.80 -19.24
N LYS A 78 -9.70 -3.64 -18.30
CA LYS A 78 -9.76 -4.20 -16.94
C LYS A 78 -10.00 -3.14 -15.86
N GLY A 79 -9.81 -1.87 -16.20
CA GLY A 79 -9.87 -0.76 -15.27
C GLY A 79 -8.55 -0.51 -14.53
N TRP A 80 -8.57 0.48 -13.65
CA TRP A 80 -7.45 0.87 -12.79
C TRP A 80 -7.95 1.22 -11.40
N GLY A 81 -7.55 0.44 -10.39
CA GLY A 81 -7.94 0.66 -9.01
C GLY A 81 -6.84 1.35 -8.23
N MET A 82 -6.92 2.68 -8.06
CA MET A 82 -5.95 3.44 -7.25
C MET A 82 -5.91 2.97 -5.78
N GLN A 83 -6.97 2.30 -5.35
CA GLN A 83 -7.14 1.70 -4.03
C GLN A 83 -6.22 0.49 -3.80
N ASN A 84 -5.58 -0.05 -4.84
CA ASN A 84 -4.68 -1.19 -4.75
C ASN A 84 -3.40 -0.88 -3.93
N TRP A 85 -2.73 0.24 -4.19
CA TRP A 85 -1.52 0.65 -3.44
C TRP A 85 -1.82 1.53 -2.22
N GLN A 86 -3.09 1.85 -1.99
CA GLN A 86 -3.54 2.63 -0.82
C GLN A 86 -3.17 1.99 0.51
N ILE A 87 -3.09 0.66 0.57
CA ILE A 87 -2.67 -0.05 1.78
C ILE A 87 -1.27 0.36 2.28
N PHE A 88 -0.37 0.82 1.40
CA PHE A 88 0.96 1.26 1.80
C PHE A 88 0.96 2.64 2.47
N ALA A 89 0.03 3.52 2.11
CA ALA A 89 -0.19 4.77 2.83
C ALA A 89 -0.65 4.51 4.28
N ALA A 90 -1.35 3.39 4.54
CA ALA A 90 -1.70 2.96 5.88
C ALA A 90 -0.52 2.28 6.62
N ILE A 91 0.14 1.29 5.99
CA ILE A 91 1.17 0.45 6.64
C ILE A 91 2.42 1.24 7.04
N ILE A 92 2.96 2.05 6.13
CA ILE A 92 4.26 2.70 6.30
C ILE A 92 4.34 3.65 7.51
N PRO A 93 3.37 4.56 7.74
CA PRO A 93 3.45 5.44 8.89
C PRO A 93 3.33 4.65 10.21
N ILE A 94 2.50 3.61 10.26
CA ILE A 94 2.34 2.74 11.43
C ILE A 94 3.65 2.01 11.72
N ALA A 95 4.24 1.37 10.71
CA ALA A 95 5.49 0.64 10.83
C ALA A 95 6.64 1.53 11.32
N LYS A 96 6.72 2.77 10.79
CA LYS A 96 7.71 3.76 11.24
C LYS A 96 7.50 4.16 12.71
N LEU A 97 6.27 4.48 13.10
CA LEU A 97 5.95 4.92 14.47
C LEU A 97 6.03 3.78 15.49
N TYR A 98 5.82 2.54 15.07
CA TYR A 98 6.04 1.36 15.91
C TYR A 98 7.54 1.03 16.07
N GLY A 99 8.42 1.70 15.33
CA GLY A 99 9.86 1.48 15.38
C GLY A 99 10.28 0.12 14.80
N LEU A 100 9.56 -0.35 13.78
CA LEU A 100 9.93 -1.58 13.10
C LEU A 100 11.26 -1.42 12.36
N ASP A 101 12.10 -2.46 12.41
CA ASP A 101 13.35 -2.48 11.65
C ASP A 101 13.12 -2.69 10.14
N ALA A 102 14.17 -2.50 9.34
CA ALA A 102 14.08 -2.62 7.88
C ALA A 102 13.53 -3.99 7.42
N ARG A 103 13.88 -5.07 8.14
CA ARG A 103 13.39 -6.41 7.83
C ARG A 103 11.89 -6.51 8.04
N LYS A 104 11.39 -6.02 9.17
CA LYS A 104 9.95 -5.99 9.48
C LYS A 104 9.19 -5.04 8.55
N ILE A 105 9.77 -3.91 8.17
CA ILE A 105 9.13 -3.01 7.18
C ILE A 105 8.97 -3.72 5.83
N ASN A 106 10.01 -4.41 5.35
CA ASN A 106 9.94 -5.22 4.14
C ASN A 106 8.86 -6.32 4.28
N GLN A 107 8.77 -6.96 5.44
CA GLN A 107 7.69 -7.92 5.75
C GLN A 107 6.28 -7.31 5.71
N ALA A 108 6.11 -6.11 6.26
CA ALA A 108 4.84 -5.42 6.26
C ALA A 108 4.43 -5.01 4.84
N ILE A 109 5.38 -4.56 4.02
CA ILE A 109 5.16 -4.30 2.59
C ILE A 109 4.77 -5.60 1.88
N GLY A 110 5.43 -6.72 2.17
CA GLY A 110 5.11 -8.01 1.58
C GLY A 110 3.71 -8.51 1.91
N MET A 111 3.28 -8.38 3.17
CA MET A 111 1.88 -8.63 3.52
C MET A 111 0.93 -7.63 2.84
N GLY A 112 1.34 -6.35 2.73
CA GLY A 112 0.59 -5.32 2.03
C GLY A 112 0.30 -5.70 0.58
N CYS A 113 1.30 -6.20 -0.15
CA CYS A 113 1.16 -6.61 -1.55
C CYS A 113 0.06 -7.68 -1.73
N GLU A 114 0.01 -8.68 -0.84
CA GLU A 114 -0.97 -9.77 -0.92
C GLU A 114 -2.33 -9.42 -0.29
N CYS A 115 -2.39 -8.40 0.57
CA CYS A 115 -3.63 -7.88 1.15
C CYS A 115 -4.22 -6.69 0.36
N SER A 116 -3.53 -6.22 -0.67
CA SER A 116 -4.05 -5.22 -1.60
C SER A 116 -5.30 -5.73 -2.32
N VAL A 117 -6.21 -4.82 -2.63
CA VAL A 117 -7.39 -5.16 -3.43
C VAL A 117 -7.03 -5.40 -4.87
N ILE A 118 -7.81 -6.24 -5.55
CA ILE A 118 -7.70 -6.41 -7.00
C ILE A 118 -7.74 -5.05 -7.72
N PRO A 119 -6.91 -4.84 -8.77
CA PRO A 119 -6.81 -3.57 -9.48
C PRO A 119 -8.01 -3.37 -10.42
N THR A 120 -9.19 -3.14 -9.85
CA THR A 120 -10.45 -2.85 -10.55
C THR A 120 -10.93 -1.44 -10.27
N ASN A 121 -11.70 -0.86 -11.18
CA ASN A 121 -12.33 0.46 -11.01
C ASN A 121 -13.85 0.38 -10.85
N PHE A 122 -14.41 -0.80 -10.55
CA PHE A 122 -15.86 -1.01 -10.60
C PHE A 122 -16.65 -0.07 -9.70
N ALA A 123 -16.17 0.20 -8.48
CA ALA A 123 -16.82 1.15 -7.56
C ALA A 123 -16.94 2.55 -8.18
N ALA A 124 -15.89 3.03 -8.84
CA ALA A 124 -15.91 4.30 -9.57
C ALA A 124 -16.84 4.23 -10.79
N ALA A 125 -16.79 3.13 -11.55
CA ALA A 125 -17.63 2.93 -12.74
C ALA A 125 -19.13 2.91 -12.41
N THR A 126 -19.52 2.41 -11.24
CA THR A 126 -20.92 2.37 -10.78
C THR A 126 -21.29 3.54 -9.88
N MET A 127 -20.39 4.49 -9.62
CA MET A 127 -20.57 5.57 -8.65
C MET A 127 -21.02 5.07 -7.27
N SER A 128 -20.46 3.95 -6.82
CA SER A 128 -20.78 3.38 -5.51
C SER A 128 -20.06 4.16 -4.42
N ASP A 129 -20.78 4.45 -3.34
CA ASP A 129 -20.25 4.97 -2.09
C ASP A 129 -19.19 4.05 -1.45
N PHE A 130 -19.12 2.78 -1.88
CA PHE A 130 -18.09 1.83 -1.48
C PHE A 130 -16.67 2.39 -1.64
N SER A 131 -16.41 3.23 -2.64
CA SER A 131 -15.08 3.83 -2.85
C SER A 131 -14.55 4.53 -1.60
N HIS A 132 -15.43 5.15 -0.81
CA HIS A 132 -15.05 5.85 0.43
C HIS A 132 -14.70 4.86 1.56
N TYR A 133 -15.42 3.73 1.63
CA TYR A 133 -15.15 2.69 2.63
C TYR A 133 -13.84 1.94 2.38
N GLU A 134 -13.36 1.91 1.14
CA GLU A 134 -12.10 1.25 0.79
C GLU A 134 -10.93 1.80 1.59
N TYR A 135 -10.87 3.12 1.80
CA TYR A 135 -9.83 3.77 2.61
C TYR A 135 -9.87 3.30 4.06
N GLY A 136 -11.06 3.25 4.68
CA GLY A 136 -11.23 2.70 6.01
C GLY A 136 -10.80 1.24 6.12
N TYR A 137 -11.12 0.41 5.12
CA TYR A 137 -10.65 -0.98 5.11
C TYR A 137 -9.13 -1.08 5.02
N ARG A 138 -8.47 -0.27 4.18
CA ARG A 138 -7.00 -0.23 4.08
C ARG A 138 -6.35 0.22 5.39
N ASP A 139 -6.93 1.20 6.06
CA ASP A 139 -6.47 1.71 7.35
C ASP A 139 -6.53 0.66 8.46
N ARG A 140 -7.68 -0.02 8.57
CA ARG A 140 -7.85 -1.16 9.47
C ARG A 140 -6.81 -2.23 9.20
N ASP A 141 -6.68 -2.62 7.93
CA ASP A 141 -5.79 -3.71 7.53
C ASP A 141 -4.32 -3.35 7.75
N GLY A 142 -3.94 -2.08 7.53
CA GLY A 142 -2.61 -1.58 7.82
C GLY A 142 -2.21 -1.74 9.29
N PHE A 143 -3.11 -1.43 10.23
CA PHE A 143 -2.88 -1.69 11.65
C PHE A 143 -2.76 -3.17 11.98
N LEU A 144 -3.60 -4.02 11.38
CA LEU A 144 -3.56 -5.47 11.60
C LEU A 144 -2.24 -6.06 11.08
N ILE A 145 -1.81 -5.67 9.88
CA ILE A 145 -0.55 -6.09 9.26
C ILE A 145 0.65 -5.65 10.11
N ALA A 146 0.73 -4.36 10.47
CA ALA A 146 1.84 -3.84 11.25
C ALA A 146 1.97 -4.54 12.62
N LYS A 147 0.84 -4.81 13.28
CA LYS A 147 0.80 -5.56 14.55
C LYS A 147 1.21 -7.01 14.38
N ALA A 148 0.76 -7.69 13.31
CA ALA A 148 1.16 -9.07 13.04
C ALA A 148 2.68 -9.17 12.82
N VAL A 149 3.24 -8.29 12.00
CA VAL A 149 4.68 -8.20 11.74
C VAL A 149 5.47 -7.84 13.01
N GLU A 150 4.94 -6.93 13.84
CA GLU A 150 5.56 -6.59 15.11
C GLU A 150 5.71 -7.83 16.01
N LYS A 151 4.65 -8.64 16.13
CA LYS A 151 4.65 -9.88 16.89
C LYS A 151 5.53 -10.97 16.29
N GLY A 152 5.75 -10.90 14.98
CA GLY A 152 6.69 -11.73 14.26
C GLY A 152 5.99 -12.63 13.27
N ILE A 153 6.43 -12.55 12.02
CA ILE A 153 6.07 -13.48 10.96
C ILE A 153 7.35 -14.08 10.37
N TYR A 154 7.24 -15.30 9.85
CA TYR A 154 8.32 -15.95 9.12
C TYR A 154 8.23 -15.63 7.63
N ASN A 155 9.37 -15.32 7.00
CA ASN A 155 9.48 -15.00 5.57
C ASN A 155 8.68 -13.74 5.14
N GLN A 156 8.02 -13.75 3.97
CA GLN A 156 7.24 -12.66 3.39
C GLN A 156 8.03 -11.38 3.07
N ARG A 157 9.16 -11.51 2.36
CA ARG A 157 10.00 -10.37 1.98
C ARG A 157 10.16 -10.27 0.47
N ASP A 158 10.57 -9.09 0.01
CA ASP A 158 10.96 -8.79 -1.37
C ASP A 158 9.79 -8.94 -2.37
N ALA A 159 8.56 -8.83 -1.88
CA ALA A 159 7.34 -9.04 -2.65
C ALA A 159 7.14 -8.02 -3.79
N LEU A 160 7.61 -6.78 -3.63
CA LEU A 160 7.59 -5.79 -4.70
C LEU A 160 8.51 -6.18 -5.87
N ASP A 161 9.58 -6.94 -5.57
CA ASP A 161 10.58 -7.38 -6.54
C ASP A 161 10.21 -8.73 -7.17
N ASP A 162 9.19 -9.43 -6.63
CA ASP A 162 8.69 -10.67 -7.18
C ASP A 162 7.58 -10.37 -8.20
N PRO A 163 7.81 -10.64 -9.51
CA PRO A 163 6.83 -10.34 -10.54
C PRO A 163 5.52 -11.12 -10.35
N ARG A 164 5.52 -12.23 -9.61
CA ARG A 164 4.31 -13.02 -9.33
C ARG A 164 3.42 -12.39 -8.26
N CYS A 165 3.93 -11.42 -7.51
CA CYS A 165 3.21 -10.84 -6.39
C CYS A 165 2.53 -9.54 -6.79
N TYR A 166 3.27 -8.43 -6.88
CA TYR A 166 2.65 -7.12 -6.96
C TYR A 166 2.73 -6.52 -8.36
N THR A 167 3.94 -6.32 -8.89
CA THR A 167 4.16 -5.66 -10.18
C THR A 167 3.53 -6.41 -11.35
N GLY A 168 3.73 -7.73 -11.47
CA GLY A 168 3.12 -8.49 -12.57
C GLY A 168 1.61 -8.60 -12.47
N ILE A 169 1.03 -8.61 -11.26
CA ILE A 169 -0.44 -8.65 -11.08
C ILE A 169 -1.08 -7.29 -11.36
N VAL A 170 -0.44 -6.18 -10.97
CA VAL A 170 -0.99 -4.83 -11.15
C VAL A 170 -0.74 -4.31 -12.57
N CYS A 171 0.44 -4.55 -13.14
CA CYS A 171 0.84 -4.05 -14.46
C CYS A 171 0.64 -5.05 -15.60
N GLY A 172 1.08 -6.30 -15.42
CA GLY A 172 1.33 -7.22 -16.55
C GLY A 172 0.23 -8.25 -16.85
N ASP A 173 0.16 -8.69 -18.11
CA ASP A 173 -0.75 -9.76 -18.55
C ASP A 173 -0.26 -11.18 -18.16
N GLU A 174 0.83 -11.32 -17.40
CA GLU A 174 1.51 -12.60 -17.17
C GLU A 174 2.09 -12.75 -15.72
N SER A 175 1.95 -13.94 -15.08
CA SER A 175 2.70 -14.46 -13.88
C SER A 175 3.05 -15.98 -14.00
N ALA A 176 4.32 -16.44 -13.78
CA ALA A 176 4.75 -17.87 -13.96
C ALA A 176 5.02 -18.67 -12.67
N ASN A 177 4.82 -20.00 -12.73
CA ASN A 177 4.45 -20.90 -11.61
C ASN A 177 5.57 -21.82 -11.05
N GLY A 178 6.79 -21.32 -10.85
CA GLY A 178 7.76 -22.02 -9.99
C GLY A 178 8.43 -23.27 -10.58
N ASP A 179 8.57 -23.37 -11.90
CA ASP A 179 9.54 -24.22 -12.60
C ASP A 179 10.17 -23.49 -13.82
N ASP A 180 11.40 -23.86 -14.19
CA ASP A 180 12.27 -23.14 -15.16
C ASP A 180 11.81 -23.25 -16.64
N GLU A 181 10.59 -23.73 -16.91
CA GLU A 181 10.05 -23.88 -18.27
C GLU A 181 9.07 -22.79 -18.71
N THR A 182 8.59 -21.92 -17.81
CA THR A 182 7.68 -20.80 -18.16
C THR A 182 8.25 -19.44 -17.74
N LYS A 183 8.67 -18.64 -18.72
CA LYS A 183 9.05 -17.22 -18.53
C LYS A 183 7.83 -16.33 -18.62
N ILE A 184 7.81 -15.29 -17.79
CA ILE A 184 6.79 -14.25 -17.83
C ILE A 184 7.43 -12.87 -17.69
N HIS A 185 7.13 -12.00 -18.66
CA HIS A 185 7.86 -10.76 -18.88
C HIS A 185 7.09 -9.55 -18.39
N ALA A 186 7.52 -8.97 -17.26
CA ALA A 186 7.20 -7.59 -16.93
C ALA A 186 8.21 -6.69 -17.66
N ASP A 187 7.99 -6.46 -18.95
CA ASP A 187 8.75 -5.47 -19.73
C ASP A 187 8.23 -4.02 -19.48
N GLU A 188 7.24 -3.87 -18.59
CA GLU A 188 6.53 -2.62 -18.32
C GLU A 188 6.82 -2.00 -16.93
N SER A 189 7.53 -2.69 -16.04
CA SER A 189 7.90 -2.15 -14.73
C SER A 189 9.28 -1.46 -14.77
N ASP A 190 9.36 -0.24 -14.24
CA ASP A 190 10.64 0.46 -14.10
C ASP A 190 11.53 -0.28 -13.10
N ARG A 191 12.57 -0.94 -13.63
CA ARG A 191 13.52 -1.73 -12.84
C ARG A 191 14.38 -0.90 -11.88
N GLY A 192 14.37 0.43 -12.00
CA GLY A 192 15.06 1.34 -11.08
C GLY A 192 14.49 1.36 -9.65
N TRP A 193 13.31 0.76 -9.43
CA TRP A 193 12.59 0.74 -8.15
C TRP A 193 12.80 -0.51 -7.32
N LEU A 194 13.50 -1.51 -7.86
CA LEU A 194 13.67 -2.80 -7.20
C LEU A 194 14.48 -2.64 -5.91
N THR A 195 13.93 -3.12 -4.80
CA THR A 195 14.50 -2.92 -3.46
C THR A 195 15.67 -3.84 -3.14
N ARG A 196 15.83 -4.91 -3.92
CA ARG A 196 16.87 -5.93 -3.78
C ARG A 196 18.31 -5.38 -3.82
N GLU A 197 18.53 -4.19 -4.39
CA GLU A 197 19.83 -3.52 -4.47
C GLU A 197 19.96 -2.25 -3.60
N LEU A 198 18.95 -1.90 -2.79
CA LEU A 198 19.02 -0.76 -1.89
C LEU A 198 19.96 -1.06 -0.71
N GLY A 199 21.26 -0.78 -0.90
CA GLY A 199 22.31 -0.95 0.12
C GLY A 199 23.68 -1.35 -0.41
N THR A 200 23.83 -1.57 -1.71
CA THR A 200 25.11 -1.98 -2.35
C THR A 200 25.64 -0.99 -3.40
N ARG A 201 25.13 0.25 -3.44
CA ARG A 201 25.68 1.33 -4.27
C ARG A 201 26.46 2.34 -3.44
#